data_AF-A0A8J5TLC5-F1
#
_entry.id   AF-A0A8J5TLC5-F1
#
_cell.length_a   1.000
_cell.length_b   1.000
_cell.length_c   1.000
_cell.angle_alpha   90.00
_cell.angle_beta   90.00
_cell.angle_gamma   90.00
#
_symmetry.space_group_name_H-M   'P 1'
#
loop_
_entity.id
_entity.type
_entity.pdbx_description
1 polymer ?
#
loop_
_entity_poly.entity_id
_entity_poly.type
_entity_poly.pdbx_seq_one_letter_code
_entity_poly.pdbx_strand_id
1 'polypeptide(L)'
;NESLVAKGFPMPKSRKTGTTIAGVVFKDGVVLGADTRATEGDIIADKNCSKIHYLQPNMYCCGAGTAADLEMTTQLMASQLELHRLNTGRQVPIVAANRMLKQMLFRYQGYVGAALVLGGVDKHDSHIYSIHPHGSTDRLPYTTMGSGSLAAMSVFEARWKPNMEVSVNA
;
A
#
# COMPACT_ATOMS: atom_id res chain seq x y z
N ASN A 1 -2.25 -2.63 -25.90
CA ASN A 1 -2.09 -1.16 -25.85
C ASN A 1 -1.83 -0.55 -27.21
N GLU A 2 -0.90 -1.06 -28.02
CA GLU A 2 -0.62 -0.55 -29.38
C GLU A 2 -1.86 -0.52 -30.31
N SER A 3 -2.70 -1.55 -30.25
CA SER A 3 -3.94 -1.65 -31.05
C SER A 3 -5.00 -0.58 -30.73
N LEU A 4 -4.96 0.02 -29.53
CA LEU A 4 -5.87 1.10 -29.13
C LEU A 4 -5.32 2.47 -29.54
N VAL A 5 -4.00 2.64 -29.46
CA VAL A 5 -3.30 3.83 -29.98
C VAL A 5 -3.48 3.95 -31.49
N ALA A 6 -3.38 2.83 -32.21
CA ALA A 6 -3.65 2.77 -33.64
C ALA A 6 -5.10 3.13 -34.01
N LYS A 7 -6.05 2.95 -33.09
CA LYS A 7 -7.47 3.33 -33.25
C LYS A 7 -7.76 4.78 -32.82
N GLY A 8 -6.72 5.58 -32.57
CA GLY A 8 -6.85 6.99 -32.20
C GLY A 8 -7.18 7.23 -30.73
N PHE A 9 -7.17 6.19 -29.88
CA PHE A 9 -7.32 6.39 -28.44
C PHE A 9 -6.01 6.94 -27.86
N PRO A 10 -6.05 8.01 -27.05
CA PRO A 10 -4.85 8.56 -26.44
C PRO A 10 -4.19 7.52 -25.55
N MET A 11 -2.85 7.44 -25.59
CA MET A 11 -2.12 6.61 -24.64
C MET A 11 -2.46 7.03 -23.21
N PRO A 12 -2.76 6.07 -22.31
CA PRO A 12 -2.88 6.37 -20.89
C PRO A 12 -1.57 7.02 -20.43
N LYS A 13 -1.60 8.30 -20.08
CA LYS A 13 -0.43 8.96 -19.50
C LYS A 13 -0.15 8.32 -18.15
N SER A 14 1.03 7.72 -18.00
CA SER A 14 1.51 7.23 -16.71
C SER A 14 1.55 8.40 -15.72
N ARG A 15 0.73 8.35 -14.67
CA ARG A 15 0.79 9.35 -13.59
C ARG A 15 2.09 9.16 -12.83
N LYS A 16 3.02 10.10 -12.97
CA LYS A 16 4.14 10.23 -12.04
C LYS A 16 3.59 10.82 -10.75
N THR A 17 3.51 10.02 -9.71
CA THR A 17 2.98 10.45 -8.41
C THR A 17 4.05 11.03 -7.50
N GLY A 18 5.33 10.88 -7.85
CA GLY A 18 6.47 11.25 -7.00
C GLY A 18 6.62 10.35 -5.77
N THR A 19 5.71 9.40 -5.57
CA THR A 19 5.61 8.57 -4.36
C THR A 19 6.49 7.34 -4.44
N THR A 20 7.12 6.99 -3.32
CA THR A 20 7.74 5.68 -3.10
C THR A 20 7.29 5.16 -1.75
N ILE A 21 6.63 4.00 -1.74
CA ILE A 21 6.26 3.28 -0.53
C ILE A 21 6.86 1.89 -0.55
N ALA A 22 7.23 1.40 0.62
CA ALA A 22 7.90 0.11 0.80
C ALA A 22 7.44 -0.55 2.11
N GLY A 23 7.45 -1.87 2.13
CA GLY A 23 7.18 -2.66 3.32
C GLY A 23 8.07 -3.88 3.38
N VAL A 24 8.48 -4.29 4.58
CA VAL A 24 9.31 -5.47 4.81
C VAL A 24 8.91 -6.17 6.10
N VAL A 25 8.88 -7.49 6.06
CA VAL A 25 8.75 -8.37 7.23
C VAL A 25 10.14 -8.58 7.82
N PHE A 26 10.27 -8.41 9.13
CA PHE A 26 11.46 -8.74 9.89
C PHE A 26 11.09 -9.77 10.98
N LYS A 27 12.07 -10.21 11.77
CA LYS A 27 11.90 -11.31 12.75
C LYS A 27 10.69 -11.15 13.68
N ASP A 28 10.48 -9.95 14.20
CA ASP A 28 9.47 -9.69 15.25
C ASP A 28 8.32 -8.78 14.78
N GLY A 29 8.18 -8.54 13.47
CA GLY A 29 7.16 -7.62 12.98
C GLY A 29 7.28 -7.21 11.52
N VAL A 30 6.71 -6.04 11.23
CA VAL A 30 6.79 -5.40 9.92
C VAL A 30 7.29 -3.96 10.04
N VAL A 31 8.00 -3.49 9.02
CA VAL A 31 8.35 -2.07 8.86
C VAL A 31 7.68 -1.57 7.58
N LEU A 32 7.03 -0.42 7.68
CA LEU A 32 6.46 0.32 6.57
C LEU A 32 7.19 1.65 6.42
N GLY A 33 7.52 2.01 5.18
CA GLY A 33 8.23 3.25 4.86
C GLY A 33 7.59 3.95 3.68
N ALA A 34 7.51 5.28 3.76
CA ALA A 34 7.01 6.12 2.69
C ALA A 34 7.76 7.46 2.67
N ASP A 35 7.90 8.06 1.50
CA ASP A 35 8.34 9.45 1.38
C ASP A 35 7.21 10.43 1.74
N THR A 36 7.53 11.71 1.92
CA THR A 36 6.54 12.74 2.33
C THR A 36 6.19 13.74 1.22
N ARG A 37 6.80 13.63 0.03
CA ARG A 37 6.54 14.57 -1.08
C ARG A 37 5.22 14.21 -1.77
N ALA A 38 4.35 15.18 -2.00
CA ALA A 38 3.18 15.07 -2.87
C ALA A 38 3.28 16.07 -4.02
N THR A 39 2.96 15.62 -5.23
CA THR A 39 3.03 16.43 -6.44
C THR A 39 1.68 16.53 -7.14
N GLU A 40 1.35 17.71 -7.62
CA GLU A 40 0.24 17.95 -8.54
C GLU A 40 0.82 18.24 -9.93
N GLY A 41 0.80 17.21 -10.79
CA GLY A 41 1.57 17.24 -12.04
C GLY A 41 3.06 17.35 -11.75
N ASP A 42 3.71 18.37 -12.31
CA ASP A 42 5.16 18.60 -12.15
C ASP A 42 5.50 19.53 -10.97
N ILE A 43 4.51 19.99 -10.21
CA ILE A 43 4.67 20.93 -9.10
C ILE A 43 4.57 20.18 -7.77
N ILE A 44 5.47 20.47 -6.82
CA ILE A 44 5.38 19.96 -5.45
C ILE A 44 4.26 20.73 -4.74
N ALA A 45 3.16 20.04 -4.47
CA ALA A 45 2.01 20.60 -3.76
C ALA A 45 2.22 20.57 -2.24
N ASP A 46 2.82 19.49 -1.72
CA ASP A 46 3.14 19.36 -0.30
C ASP A 46 4.49 18.62 -0.12
N LYS A 47 5.28 19.08 0.84
CA LYS A 47 6.57 18.46 1.23
C LYS A 47 6.43 17.49 2.40
N ASN A 48 5.32 17.57 3.16
CA ASN A 48 5.11 16.88 4.44
C ASN A 48 3.80 16.06 4.45
N CYS A 49 3.42 15.50 3.30
CA CYS A 49 2.23 14.67 3.17
C CYS A 49 2.45 13.29 3.83
N SER A 50 1.57 12.89 4.74
CA SER A 50 1.58 11.54 5.30
C SER A 50 0.93 10.55 4.34
N LYS A 51 1.67 9.49 4.00
CA LYS A 51 1.18 8.39 3.14
C LYS A 51 0.97 7.09 3.89
N ILE A 52 1.18 7.09 5.21
CA ILE A 52 1.00 5.93 6.08
C ILE A 52 -0.28 6.16 6.87
N HIS A 53 -1.29 5.36 6.57
CA HIS A 53 -2.63 5.48 7.12
C HIS A 53 -2.83 4.41 8.19
N TYR A 54 -3.38 4.84 9.33
CA TYR A 54 -3.83 3.94 10.39
C TYR A 54 -5.09 3.20 9.93
N LEU A 55 -5.12 1.88 10.13
CA LEU A 55 -6.33 1.08 9.95
C LEU A 55 -6.86 0.57 11.29
N GLN A 56 -5.98 -0.06 12.08
CA GLN A 56 -6.29 -0.62 13.39
C GLN A 56 -5.02 -0.68 14.27
N PRO A 57 -5.13 -0.96 15.59
CA PRO A 57 -3.97 -0.94 16.49
C PRO A 57 -2.80 -1.84 16.05
N ASN A 58 -3.08 -2.87 15.24
CA ASN A 58 -2.11 -3.87 14.81
C ASN A 58 -1.79 -3.84 13.30
N MET A 59 -2.32 -2.87 12.55
CA MET A 59 -2.07 -2.77 11.11
C MET A 59 -2.18 -1.34 10.56
N TYR A 60 -1.30 -1.05 9.61
CA TYR A 60 -1.21 0.20 8.89
C TYR A 60 -1.18 -0.07 7.39
N CYS A 61 -1.46 0.96 6.59
CA CYS A 61 -1.46 0.87 5.14
C CYS A 61 -0.76 2.06 4.52
N CYS A 62 0.22 1.81 3.65
CA CYS A 62 0.82 2.86 2.84
C CYS A 62 0.07 3.02 1.51
N GLY A 63 -0.07 4.26 1.06
CA GLY A 63 -0.78 4.59 -0.17
C GLY A 63 0.10 5.18 -1.28
N ALA A 64 -0.09 4.71 -2.50
CA ALA A 64 0.45 5.29 -3.73
C ALA A 64 -0.62 5.36 -4.82
N GLY A 65 -0.53 6.33 -5.72
CA GLY A 65 -1.56 6.57 -6.75
C GLY A 65 -2.30 7.88 -6.54
N THR A 66 -3.61 7.89 -6.76
CA THR A 66 -4.45 9.08 -6.57
C THR A 66 -4.66 9.33 -5.08
N ALA A 67 -4.20 10.49 -4.57
CA ALA A 67 -4.25 10.83 -3.15
C ALA A 67 -5.67 10.73 -2.54
N ALA A 68 -6.67 11.30 -3.21
CA ALA A 68 -8.06 11.27 -2.73
C ALA A 68 -8.64 9.85 -2.68
N ASP A 69 -8.35 9.01 -3.68
CA ASP A 69 -8.79 7.61 -3.70
C ASP A 69 -8.20 6.83 -2.52
N LEU A 70 -6.92 7.08 -2.19
CA LEU A 70 -6.24 6.45 -1.07
C LEU A 70 -6.84 6.85 0.27
N GLU A 71 -7.03 8.15 0.49
CA GLU A 71 -7.57 8.67 1.73
C GLU A 71 -8.98 8.12 1.99
N MET A 72 -9.88 8.20 1.01
CA MET A 72 -11.24 7.71 1.16
C MET A 72 -11.31 6.19 1.30
N THR A 73 -10.47 5.46 0.56
CA THR A 73 -10.40 3.99 0.67
C THR A 73 -9.92 3.57 2.05
N THR A 74 -8.84 4.17 2.55
CA THR A 74 -8.26 3.80 3.85
C THR A 74 -9.18 4.19 5.01
N GLN A 75 -9.81 5.36 4.97
CA GLN A 75 -10.80 5.78 5.97
C GLN A 75 -12.01 4.83 6.02
N LEU A 76 -12.56 4.47 4.86
CA LEU A 76 -13.66 3.51 4.77
C LEU A 76 -13.25 2.15 5.35
N MET A 77 -12.07 1.65 4.99
CA MET A 77 -11.59 0.37 5.49
C MET A 77 -11.33 0.40 7.00
N ALA A 78 -10.73 1.46 7.54
CA ALA A 78 -10.52 1.62 8.97
C ALA A 78 -11.85 1.55 9.73
N SER A 79 -12.88 2.26 9.24
CA SER A 79 -14.22 2.21 9.82
C SER A 79 -14.84 0.81 9.78
N GLN A 80 -14.77 0.12 8.65
CA GLN A 80 -15.34 -1.22 8.52
C GLN A 80 -14.59 -2.26 9.37
N LEU A 81 -13.27 -2.15 9.47
CA LEU A 81 -12.45 -3.01 10.33
C LEU A 81 -12.75 -2.76 11.80
N GLU A 82 -12.98 -1.50 12.20
CA GLU A 82 -13.36 -1.17 13.56
C GLU A 82 -14.74 -1.73 13.92
N LEU A 83 -15.72 -1.60 13.03
CA LEU A 83 -17.03 -2.23 13.21
C LEU A 83 -16.89 -3.76 13.32
N HIS A 84 -16.03 -4.39 12.52
CA HIS A 84 -15.77 -5.82 12.60
C HIS A 84 -15.15 -6.22 13.95
N ARG A 85 -14.18 -5.44 14.45
CA ARG A 85 -13.54 -5.64 15.76
C ARG A 85 -14.52 -5.53 16.91
N LEU A 86 -15.36 -4.50 16.89
CA LEU A 86 -16.39 -4.27 17.91
C LEU A 86 -17.43 -5.39 17.92
N ASN A 87 -17.87 -5.83 16.74
CA ASN A 87 -18.85 -6.91 16.63
C ASN A 87 -18.30 -8.29 17.06
N THR A 88 -17.02 -8.56 16.80
CA THR A 88 -16.40 -9.84 17.15
C THR A 88 -15.75 -9.87 18.52
N GLY A 89 -15.50 -8.69 19.12
CA GLY A 89 -14.76 -8.53 20.37
C GLY A 89 -13.30 -8.99 20.28
N ARG A 90 -12.73 -9.11 19.09
CA ARG A 90 -11.39 -9.68 18.85
C ARG A 90 -10.59 -8.83 17.87
N GLN A 91 -9.26 -8.87 17.98
CA GLN A 91 -8.37 -8.26 17.01
C GLN A 91 -8.64 -8.84 15.61
N VAL A 92 -8.70 -7.96 14.60
CA VAL A 92 -8.98 -8.37 13.22
C VAL A 92 -7.70 -8.93 12.59
N PRO A 93 -7.76 -10.12 11.96
CA PRO A 93 -6.64 -10.67 11.22
C PRO A 93 -6.29 -9.82 9.99
N ILE A 94 -5.02 -9.72 9.62
CA ILE A 94 -4.59 -8.88 8.47
C ILE A 94 -5.20 -9.42 7.16
N VAL A 95 -5.40 -10.73 7.06
CA VAL A 95 -6.07 -11.38 5.92
C VAL A 95 -7.49 -10.85 5.68
N ALA A 96 -8.20 -10.42 6.72
CA ALA A 96 -9.54 -9.86 6.59
C ALA A 96 -9.48 -8.47 5.94
N ALA A 97 -8.57 -7.60 6.40
CA ALA A 97 -8.31 -6.30 5.78
C ALA A 97 -7.90 -6.44 4.31
N ASN A 98 -6.99 -7.36 4.00
CA ASN A 98 -6.59 -7.66 2.62
C ASN A 98 -7.80 -8.09 1.76
N ARG A 99 -8.68 -8.95 2.30
CA ARG A 99 -9.88 -9.42 1.59
C ARG A 99 -10.86 -8.30 1.31
N MET A 100 -11.12 -7.43 2.28
CA MET A 100 -12.05 -6.30 2.14
C MET A 100 -11.54 -5.29 1.12
N LEU A 101 -10.26 -4.92 1.21
CA LEU A 101 -9.60 -4.01 0.27
C LEU A 101 -9.66 -4.53 -1.16
N LYS A 102 -9.24 -5.77 -1.40
CA LYS A 102 -9.20 -6.32 -2.76
C LYS A 102 -10.57 -6.46 -3.38
N GLN A 103 -11.59 -6.82 -2.60
CA GLN A 103 -12.97 -6.89 -3.08
C GLN A 103 -13.51 -5.50 -3.42
N MET A 104 -13.24 -4.50 -2.59
CA MET A 104 -13.66 -3.12 -2.82
C MET A 104 -13.01 -2.56 -4.10
N LEU A 105 -11.70 -2.70 -4.26
CA LEU A 105 -10.98 -2.24 -5.45
C LEU A 105 -11.43 -2.98 -6.73
N PHE A 106 -11.58 -4.30 -6.65
CA PHE A 106 -12.07 -5.09 -7.78
C PHE A 106 -13.51 -4.70 -8.18
N ARG A 107 -14.38 -4.34 -7.23
CA ARG A 107 -15.74 -3.86 -7.54
C ARG A 107 -15.72 -2.63 -8.44
N TYR A 108 -14.72 -1.77 -8.31
CA TYR A 108 -14.53 -0.60 -9.15
C TYR A 108 -13.63 -0.87 -10.37
N GLN A 109 -13.25 -2.12 -10.65
CA GLN A 109 -12.56 -2.53 -11.89
C GLN A 109 -11.34 -1.64 -12.26
N GLY A 110 -10.60 -1.16 -11.25
CA GLY A 110 -9.42 -0.31 -11.44
C GLY A 110 -9.69 1.19 -11.63
N TYR A 111 -10.93 1.66 -11.56
CA TYR A 111 -11.25 3.09 -11.58
C TYR A 111 -10.81 3.83 -10.31
N VAL A 112 -10.72 3.12 -9.18
CA VAL A 112 -10.14 3.64 -7.94
C VAL A 112 -8.63 3.44 -7.99
N GLY A 113 -7.87 4.52 -8.14
CA GLY A 113 -6.43 4.53 -8.38
C GLY A 113 -5.59 4.34 -7.11
N ALA A 114 -5.95 3.38 -6.27
CA ALA A 114 -5.30 3.10 -4.99
C ALA A 114 -4.36 1.88 -5.10
N ALA A 115 -3.05 2.13 -5.08
CA ALA A 115 -2.03 1.11 -4.89
C ALA A 115 -1.60 1.10 -3.42
N LEU A 116 -1.69 -0.04 -2.76
CA LEU A 116 -1.55 -0.13 -1.31
C LEU A 116 -0.47 -1.13 -0.91
N VAL A 117 0.27 -0.78 0.13
CA VAL A 117 1.10 -1.74 0.89
C VAL A 117 0.50 -1.86 2.27
N LEU A 118 -0.17 -2.99 2.53
CA LEU A 118 -0.80 -3.31 3.81
C LEU A 118 0.19 -4.09 4.67
N GLY A 119 0.47 -3.59 5.87
CA GLY A 119 1.36 -4.23 6.82
C GLY A 119 0.74 -4.33 8.20
N GLY A 120 0.90 -5.47 8.85
CA GLY A 120 0.47 -5.63 10.24
C GLY A 120 0.96 -6.93 10.86
N VAL A 121 0.68 -7.05 12.15
CA VAL A 121 0.98 -8.24 12.95
C VAL A 121 -0.33 -8.70 13.57
N ASP A 122 -0.67 -9.98 13.43
CA ASP A 122 -1.76 -10.59 14.19
C ASP A 122 -1.24 -11.79 14.99
N LYS A 123 -2.16 -12.49 15.64
CA LYS A 123 -1.87 -13.68 16.45
C LYS A 123 -1.20 -14.82 15.67
N HIS A 124 -1.25 -14.81 14.34
CA HIS A 124 -0.68 -15.86 13.51
C HIS A 124 0.73 -15.51 13.08
N ASP A 125 0.93 -14.35 12.47
CA ASP A 125 2.21 -13.96 11.87
C ASP A 125 2.27 -12.46 11.53
N SER A 126 3.45 -12.03 11.10
CA SER A 126 3.67 -10.75 10.45
C SER A 126 3.38 -10.84 8.96
N HIS A 127 2.64 -9.86 8.46
CA HIS A 127 2.12 -9.88 7.10
C HIS A 127 2.39 -8.57 6.36
N ILE A 128 2.99 -8.68 5.17
CA ILE A 128 3.03 -7.62 4.16
C ILE A 128 2.27 -8.10 2.92
N TYR A 129 1.35 -7.26 2.47
CA TYR A 129 0.59 -7.43 1.23
C TYR A 129 0.79 -6.24 0.31
N SER A 130 1.06 -6.48 -0.98
CA SER A 130 0.81 -5.50 -2.03
C SER A 130 -0.59 -5.70 -2.58
N ILE A 131 -1.33 -4.61 -2.73
CA ILE A 131 -2.69 -4.60 -3.28
C ILE A 131 -2.70 -3.59 -4.43
N HIS A 132 -2.94 -4.09 -5.64
CA HIS A 132 -2.96 -3.27 -6.84
C HIS A 132 -4.35 -2.65 -7.07
N PRO A 133 -4.46 -1.52 -7.80
CA PRO A 133 -5.73 -0.83 -8.03
C PRO A 133 -6.84 -1.69 -8.65
N HIS A 134 -6.47 -2.73 -9.41
CA HIS A 134 -7.41 -3.67 -10.02
C HIS A 134 -7.81 -4.84 -9.08
N GLY A 135 -7.34 -4.84 -7.84
CA GLY A 135 -7.69 -5.83 -6.82
C GLY A 135 -6.85 -7.11 -6.81
N SER A 136 -5.76 -7.21 -7.57
CA SER A 136 -4.79 -8.30 -7.33
C SER A 136 -4.03 -8.05 -6.04
N THR A 137 -3.60 -9.13 -5.40
CA THR A 137 -2.90 -9.07 -4.11
C THR A 137 -1.81 -10.12 -4.05
N ASP A 138 -0.64 -9.73 -3.58
CA ASP A 138 0.48 -10.64 -3.34
C ASP A 138 0.93 -10.55 -1.88
N ARG A 139 1.25 -11.70 -1.29
CA ARG A 139 1.88 -11.78 0.05
C ARG A 139 3.37 -11.99 -0.17
N LEU A 140 4.20 -11.08 0.31
CA LEU A 140 5.64 -11.08 0.05
C LEU A 140 6.41 -10.75 1.34
N PRO A 141 7.67 -11.20 1.47
CA PRO A 141 8.54 -10.80 2.59
C PRO A 141 8.90 -9.30 2.53
N TYR A 142 8.90 -8.71 1.35
CA TYR A 142 9.04 -7.28 1.12
C TYR A 142 8.32 -6.88 -0.17
N THR A 143 7.93 -5.61 -0.27
CA THR A 143 7.31 -5.08 -1.48
C THR A 143 7.50 -3.57 -1.59
N THR A 144 7.35 -3.03 -2.80
CA THR A 144 7.45 -1.60 -3.10
C THR A 144 6.38 -1.19 -4.10
N MET A 145 5.80 -0.01 -3.93
CA MET A 145 4.81 0.56 -4.85
C MET A 145 5.08 2.06 -5.07
N GLY A 146 4.44 2.63 -6.10
CA GLY A 146 4.63 4.02 -6.50
C GLY A 146 5.68 4.20 -7.61
N SER A 147 5.91 5.45 -8.02
CA SER A 147 6.78 5.77 -9.15
C SER A 147 8.26 5.46 -8.90
N GLY A 148 8.73 5.48 -7.66
CA GLY A 148 10.10 5.09 -7.30
C GLY A 148 10.27 3.63 -6.87
N SER A 149 9.24 2.80 -7.08
CA SER A 149 9.23 1.38 -6.66
C SER A 149 10.44 0.59 -7.16
N LEU A 150 10.78 0.69 -8.45
CA LEU A 150 11.91 -0.06 -9.03
C LEU A 150 13.26 0.27 -8.38
N ALA A 151 13.47 1.55 -8.04
CA ALA A 151 14.70 1.97 -7.36
C ALA A 151 14.76 1.37 -5.95
N ALA A 152 13.66 1.45 -5.19
CA ALA A 152 13.56 0.84 -3.87
C ALA A 152 13.70 -0.70 -3.91
N MET A 153 13.11 -1.35 -4.91
CA MET A 153 13.17 -2.79 -5.10
C MET A 153 14.61 -3.26 -5.33
N SER A 154 15.39 -2.53 -6.13
CA SER A 154 16.80 -2.90 -6.37
C SER A 154 17.65 -2.95 -5.08
N VAL A 155 17.33 -2.09 -4.09
CA VAL A 155 17.97 -2.12 -2.78
C VAL A 155 17.53 -3.33 -1.96
N PHE A 156 16.23 -3.68 -1.98
CA PHE A 156 15.75 -4.89 -1.31
C PHE A 156 16.40 -6.15 -1.90
N GLU A 157 16.39 -6.32 -3.21
CA GLU A 157 17.02 -7.47 -3.88
C GLU A 157 18.51 -7.59 -3.55
N ALA A 158 19.23 -6.47 -3.44
CA ALA A 158 20.67 -6.48 -3.17
C ALA A 158 21.03 -6.75 -1.70
N ARG A 159 20.16 -6.39 -0.74
CA ARG A 159 20.55 -6.31 0.69
C ARG A 159 19.66 -7.08 1.66
N TRP A 160 18.44 -7.43 1.25
CA TRP A 160 17.50 -8.13 2.12
C TRP A 160 18.01 -9.53 2.46
N LYS A 161 17.75 -9.95 3.70
CA LYS A 161 18.02 -11.30 4.19
C LYS A 161 16.81 -11.80 4.99
N PRO A 162 16.53 -13.12 4.98
CA PRO A 162 15.55 -13.68 5.90
C PRO A 162 15.91 -13.38 7.37
N ASN A 163 14.89 -13.17 8.21
CA ASN A 163 15.03 -12.99 9.67
C ASN A 163 15.97 -11.83 10.07
N MET A 164 15.94 -10.72 9.34
CA MET A 164 16.62 -9.49 9.77
C MET A 164 16.05 -8.99 11.11
N GLU A 165 16.91 -8.35 11.90
CA GLU A 165 16.57 -7.74 13.18
C GLU A 165 16.44 -6.23 13.02
N VAL A 166 15.62 -5.59 13.87
CA VAL A 166 15.54 -4.12 13.91
C VAL A 166 16.74 -3.59 14.67
N SER A 167 17.59 -2.81 13.99
CA SER A 167 18.59 -1.99 14.67
C SER A 167 17.91 -0.73 15.22
N VAL A 168 17.67 -0.69 16.52
CA VAL A 168 17.19 0.53 17.19
C VAL A 168 18.41 1.40 17.49
N ASN A 169 18.75 2.31 16.56
CA ASN A 169 19.59 3.45 16.93
C ASN A 169 18.65 4.52 17.47
N ALA A 170 18.60 4.64 18.80
CA ALA A 170 17.97 5.75 19.50
C ALA A 170 18.82 7.02 19.39
#